data_AF-A0A6L6U561-F1
#
_entry.id   AF-A0A6L6U561-F1
#
_cell.length_a   1.000
_cell.length_b   1.000
_cell.length_c   1.000
_cell.angle_alpha   90.00
_cell.angle_beta   90.00
_cell.angle_gamma   90.00
#
_symmetry.space_group_name_H-M   'P 1'
#
loop_
_entity.id
_entity.type
_entity.pdbx_description
1 polymer ?
#
loop_
_entity_poly.entity_id
_entity_poly.type
_entity_poly.pdbx_seq_one_letter_code
_entity_poly.pdbx_strand_id
1 'polypeptide(L)'
;MKTIKHNRILGSTFMVIALIFAQSCKEKNTQTSVTNTKANYTQVATGQIHVYDENGNVVSELKPGDSLYGQDAHYLKGKKMSFKKNNDGTITDNNTGLMWEEIPTTEGFDWQGAKDYVENLELGGYDDWRLPTAKELFSISDFSEGWPYLDTTYFSLVNNEHVDKSEQYWTANKYLGHTEEGQYTAVFGVNHATGHIKAYPGEAPKDRKDRKGPPPNNQQPRGQEGENRNENRPPPPGNGERPMGNPMLKHVRAVRGNTYGENDFKDNGNGTITDNATGLMWAKNDSEQGLDWKNALYYAENSELAGYSDWRLPNVKELQGIVDYNFAPEAKDASKDRAAIHPLFNISDITNENGDKDYPYFWTSTSARFQKGKPYYYAWYVAFGRAVSQNGLDSHGAGAVRFDTKHENGPAGEGGERYYNYVRLVRNVD
;
A
#
# COMPACT_ATOMS: atom_id res chain seq x y z
N MET A 1 17.28 -7.90 103.15
CA MET A 1 17.64 -7.04 104.30
C MET A 1 17.73 -5.59 103.77
N LYS A 2 16.96 -4.66 104.36
CA LYS A 2 17.07 -3.18 104.26
C LYS A 2 16.77 -2.51 102.89
N THR A 3 15.59 -1.90 102.69
CA THR A 3 15.13 -0.51 103.04
C THR A 3 15.54 0.61 102.06
N ILE A 4 14.54 1.05 101.27
CA ILE A 4 14.00 2.41 101.03
C ILE A 4 14.94 3.65 101.09
N LYS A 5 14.88 4.50 100.04
CA LYS A 5 14.57 5.98 100.04
C LYS A 5 14.74 6.54 98.60
N HIS A 6 13.68 6.89 97.86
CA HIS A 6 12.85 8.12 97.81
C HIS A 6 13.48 9.40 97.20
N ASN A 7 12.82 9.87 96.11
CA ASN A 7 12.61 11.25 95.62
C ASN A 7 13.83 12.01 95.04
N ARG A 8 13.75 12.82 93.96
CA ARG A 8 12.69 13.64 93.33
C ARG A 8 13.33 14.25 92.03
N ILE A 9 12.69 14.45 90.86
CA ILE A 9 11.94 15.65 90.41
C ILE A 9 11.72 15.58 88.87
N LEU A 10 10.59 16.18 88.46
CA LEU A 10 9.96 16.47 87.17
C LEU A 10 10.78 16.49 85.85
N GLY A 11 10.11 16.04 84.78
CA GLY A 11 10.39 16.43 83.39
C GLY A 11 9.24 16.02 82.47
N SER A 12 8.51 17.01 81.95
CA SER A 12 7.24 16.93 81.23
C SER A 12 7.18 16.01 80.00
N THR A 13 6.03 15.36 79.83
CA THR A 13 5.64 14.54 78.67
C THR A 13 5.33 15.41 77.46
N PHE A 14 5.96 15.12 76.31
CA PHE A 14 5.50 15.57 74.99
C PHE A 14 5.27 14.34 74.11
N MET A 15 4.01 14.04 73.84
CA MET A 15 3.56 12.96 72.96
C MET A 15 3.30 13.57 71.59
N VAL A 16 4.13 13.25 70.60
CA VAL A 16 3.95 13.70 69.21
C VAL A 16 2.88 12.84 68.56
N ILE A 17 1.72 13.44 68.29
CA ILE A 17 0.64 12.83 67.50
C ILE A 17 0.92 13.15 66.03
N ALA A 18 1.20 12.12 65.22
CA ALA A 18 1.28 12.24 63.78
C ALA A 18 -0.13 12.27 63.17
N LEU A 19 -0.56 13.44 62.70
CA LEU A 19 -1.80 13.64 61.94
C LEU A 19 -1.56 13.20 60.48
N ILE A 20 -2.16 12.07 60.10
CA ILE A 20 -2.26 11.66 58.69
C ILE A 20 -3.40 12.46 58.05
N PHE A 21 -3.07 13.44 57.22
CA PHE A 21 -4.04 14.10 56.34
C PHE A 21 -4.34 13.17 55.15
N ALA A 22 -5.49 12.50 55.19
CA ALA A 22 -6.07 11.88 54.00
C ALA A 22 -6.66 12.98 53.11
N GLN A 23 -5.89 13.47 52.13
CA GLN A 23 -6.44 14.27 51.04
C GLN A 23 -7.23 13.35 50.10
N SER A 24 -8.55 13.49 50.13
CA SER A 24 -9.44 12.92 49.13
C SER A 24 -9.21 13.63 47.80
N CYS A 25 -8.37 13.04 46.93
CA CYS A 25 -8.35 13.39 45.52
C CYS A 25 -9.64 12.86 44.87
N LYS A 26 -10.62 13.75 44.69
CA LYS A 26 -11.68 13.54 43.69
C LYS A 26 -11.02 13.49 42.33
N GLU A 27 -10.85 12.28 41.79
CA GLU A 27 -10.55 12.10 40.37
C GLU A 27 -11.65 12.79 39.57
N LYS A 28 -11.32 13.94 38.99
CA LYS A 28 -12.08 14.47 37.87
C LYS A 28 -11.82 13.52 36.72
N ASN A 29 -12.76 12.61 36.51
CA ASN A 29 -12.82 11.72 35.37
C ASN A 29 -13.03 12.61 34.14
N THR A 30 -11.94 13.14 33.60
CA THR A 30 -11.93 13.82 32.31
C THR A 30 -12.11 12.70 31.29
N GLN A 31 -13.37 12.42 30.94
CA GLN A 31 -13.67 11.69 29.72
C GLN A 31 -13.09 12.54 28.59
N THR A 32 -11.87 12.21 28.17
CA THR A 32 -11.39 12.56 26.85
C THR A 32 -12.37 11.88 25.91
N SER A 33 -13.35 12.64 25.44
CA SER A 33 -14.16 12.26 24.30
C SER A 33 -13.18 12.06 23.16
N VAL A 34 -12.75 10.80 22.98
CA VAL A 34 -12.14 10.35 21.73
C VAL A 34 -13.24 10.60 20.72
N THR A 35 -13.18 11.75 20.05
CA THR A 35 -13.91 11.96 18.83
C THR A 35 -13.52 10.80 17.95
N ASN A 36 -14.43 9.85 17.79
CA ASN A 36 -14.31 8.75 16.86
C ASN A 36 -14.38 9.41 15.47
N THR A 37 -13.28 10.04 15.07
CA THR A 37 -13.11 10.56 13.72
C THR A 37 -13.14 9.34 12.85
N LYS A 38 -14.32 9.09 12.25
CA LYS A 38 -14.53 8.04 11.26
C LYS A 38 -13.32 8.07 10.32
N ALA A 39 -12.57 6.97 10.28
CA ALA A 39 -11.36 6.90 9.47
C ALA A 39 -11.75 7.24 8.03
N ASN A 40 -11.23 8.36 7.53
CA ASN A 40 -11.57 8.85 6.19
C ASN A 40 -10.53 8.28 5.22
N TYR A 41 -10.90 7.24 4.48
CA TYR A 41 -10.07 6.68 3.44
C TYR A 41 -10.32 7.48 2.15
N THR A 42 -9.65 8.62 2.03
CA THR A 42 -9.70 9.47 0.83
C THR A 42 -9.16 8.70 -0.38
N GLN A 43 -10.02 8.41 -1.36
CA GLN A 43 -9.56 7.85 -2.63
C GLN A 43 -8.76 8.90 -3.43
N VAL A 44 -7.56 8.53 -3.87
CA VAL A 44 -6.66 9.37 -4.66
C VAL A 44 -6.79 8.98 -6.14
N ALA A 45 -6.87 9.96 -7.02
CA ALA A 45 -6.95 9.73 -8.46
C ALA A 45 -5.67 9.10 -9.01
N THR A 46 -5.79 8.39 -10.11
CA THR A 46 -4.67 7.71 -10.79
C THR A 46 -3.79 8.69 -11.57
N GLY A 47 -4.37 9.80 -12.06
CA GLY A 47 -3.71 10.76 -12.95
C GLY A 47 -3.92 10.47 -14.44
N GLN A 48 -4.57 9.37 -14.81
CA GLN A 48 -4.85 9.04 -16.21
C GLN A 48 -6.01 9.88 -16.75
N ILE A 49 -5.73 10.70 -17.77
CA ILE A 49 -6.70 11.64 -18.36
C ILE A 49 -7.02 11.37 -19.83
N HIS A 50 -6.39 10.36 -20.42
CA HIS A 50 -6.63 9.96 -21.80
C HIS A 50 -7.31 8.60 -21.85
N VAL A 51 -8.12 8.42 -22.89
CA VAL A 51 -8.73 7.13 -23.23
C VAL A 51 -7.93 6.51 -24.38
N TYR A 52 -7.88 5.18 -24.40
CA TYR A 52 -7.04 4.44 -25.33
C TYR A 52 -7.83 3.36 -26.06
N ASP A 53 -7.44 3.10 -27.31
CA ASP A 53 -7.92 1.92 -28.04
C ASP A 53 -7.26 0.61 -27.51
N GLU A 54 -7.67 -0.52 -28.08
CA GLU A 54 -7.12 -1.85 -27.75
C GLU A 54 -5.63 -1.98 -28.12
N ASN A 55 -5.14 -1.14 -29.04
CA ASN A 55 -3.74 -1.07 -29.46
C ASN A 55 -2.94 -0.01 -28.65
N GLY A 56 -3.55 0.61 -27.65
CA GLY A 56 -2.89 1.57 -26.78
C GLY A 56 -2.66 2.96 -27.37
N ASN A 57 -3.30 3.31 -28.49
CA ASN A 57 -3.29 4.65 -29.04
C ASN A 57 -4.30 5.53 -28.33
N VAL A 58 -3.98 6.81 -28.13
CA VAL A 58 -4.94 7.78 -27.61
C VAL A 58 -6.08 7.92 -28.61
N VAL A 59 -7.31 7.83 -28.12
CA VAL A 59 -8.52 8.12 -28.89
C VAL A 59 -9.27 9.30 -28.28
N SER A 60 -10.12 9.93 -29.07
CA SER A 60 -10.95 11.06 -28.65
C SER A 60 -12.42 10.72 -28.89
N GLU A 61 -13.31 11.35 -28.12
CA GLU A 61 -14.76 11.37 -28.40
C GLU A 61 -15.49 10.03 -28.24
N LEU A 62 -14.99 9.09 -27.42
CA LEU A 62 -15.80 7.95 -26.98
C LEU A 62 -17.00 8.43 -26.15
N LYS A 63 -18.19 7.97 -26.50
CA LYS A 63 -19.46 8.34 -25.89
C LYS A 63 -20.10 7.15 -25.17
N PRO A 64 -21.01 7.37 -24.22
CA PRO A 64 -21.83 6.30 -23.67
C PRO A 64 -22.46 5.45 -24.79
N GLY A 65 -22.26 4.14 -24.71
CA GLY A 65 -22.67 3.16 -25.74
C GLY A 65 -21.54 2.68 -26.66
N ASP A 66 -20.42 3.40 -26.74
CA ASP A 66 -19.22 2.90 -27.43
C ASP A 66 -18.58 1.77 -26.62
N SER A 67 -18.03 0.76 -27.30
CA SER A 67 -17.51 -0.47 -26.67
C SER A 67 -16.30 -0.26 -25.74
N LEU A 68 -15.59 0.87 -25.89
CA LEU A 68 -14.45 1.26 -25.07
C LEU A 68 -14.75 2.44 -24.14
N TYR A 69 -16.01 2.85 -24.02
CA TYR A 69 -16.43 3.82 -23.01
C TYR A 69 -16.29 3.21 -21.59
N GLY A 70 -16.16 4.05 -20.56
CA GLY A 70 -16.05 3.58 -19.16
C GLY A 70 -14.62 3.42 -18.62
N GLN A 71 -13.60 3.78 -19.41
CA GLN A 71 -12.21 3.87 -18.95
C GLN A 71 -12.01 4.92 -17.84
N ASP A 72 -10.91 4.83 -17.09
CA ASP A 72 -10.56 5.69 -15.95
C ASP A 72 -10.71 7.19 -16.28
N ALA A 73 -10.21 7.60 -17.45
CA ALA A 73 -10.25 8.97 -17.94
C ALA A 73 -11.65 9.54 -18.23
N HIS A 74 -12.69 8.71 -18.37
CA HIS A 74 -14.07 9.21 -18.48
C HIS A 74 -14.62 9.68 -17.13
N TYR A 75 -14.13 9.10 -16.04
CA TYR A 75 -14.69 9.30 -14.71
C TYR A 75 -13.82 10.16 -13.79
N LEU A 76 -12.49 10.07 -13.94
CA LEU A 76 -11.50 10.83 -13.17
C LEU A 76 -11.77 10.77 -11.66
N LYS A 77 -12.10 9.57 -11.15
CA LYS A 77 -12.50 9.39 -9.75
C LYS A 77 -11.31 9.52 -8.80
N GLY A 78 -11.62 9.92 -7.57
CA GLY A 78 -10.65 10.22 -6.53
C GLY A 78 -10.19 11.68 -6.55
N LYS A 79 -9.52 12.11 -5.47
CA LYS A 79 -8.92 13.43 -5.39
C LYS A 79 -7.62 13.46 -6.17
N LYS A 80 -7.41 14.51 -6.97
CA LYS A 80 -6.12 14.76 -7.61
C LYS A 80 -5.01 14.73 -6.56
N MET A 81 -3.90 14.04 -6.86
CA MET A 81 -2.71 14.01 -6.01
C MET A 81 -2.27 15.44 -5.64
N SER A 82 -1.93 15.65 -4.37
CA SER A 82 -1.59 16.97 -3.85
C SER A 82 -0.52 16.83 -2.78
N PHE A 83 0.68 17.32 -3.10
CA PHE A 83 1.86 17.23 -2.25
C PHE A 83 2.42 18.61 -1.93
N LYS A 84 3.10 18.72 -0.79
CA LYS A 84 3.82 19.92 -0.37
C LYS A 84 5.22 19.55 0.08
N LYS A 85 6.24 20.14 -0.55
CA LYS A 85 7.62 20.08 -0.04
C LYS A 85 7.75 20.89 1.24
N ASN A 86 8.28 20.28 2.29
CA ASN A 86 8.53 20.97 3.57
C ASN A 86 9.93 21.61 3.64
N ASN A 87 10.81 21.33 2.67
CA ASN A 87 12.19 21.83 2.56
C ASN A 87 13.13 21.37 3.68
N ASP A 88 12.78 20.28 4.36
CA ASP A 88 13.52 19.62 5.45
C ASP A 88 13.78 18.12 5.15
N GLY A 89 13.68 17.72 3.88
CA GLY A 89 13.76 16.33 3.44
C GLY A 89 12.43 15.56 3.52
N THR A 90 11.32 16.22 3.88
CA THR A 90 9.99 15.59 3.95
C THR A 90 8.97 16.19 2.97
N ILE A 91 7.99 15.38 2.60
CA ILE A 91 6.84 15.73 1.74
C ILE A 91 5.55 15.49 2.52
N THR A 92 4.66 16.49 2.59
CA THR A 92 3.30 16.31 3.10
C THR A 92 2.36 15.92 1.97
N ASP A 93 1.60 14.85 2.13
CA ASP A 93 0.46 14.51 1.29
C ASP A 93 -0.81 15.16 1.85
N ASN A 94 -1.34 16.15 1.12
CA ASN A 94 -2.50 16.93 1.56
C ASN A 94 -3.82 16.15 1.48
N ASN A 95 -3.87 15.02 0.78
CA ASN A 95 -5.08 14.19 0.68
C ASN A 95 -5.19 13.18 1.82
N THR A 96 -4.07 12.54 2.17
CA THR A 96 -4.02 11.47 3.18
C THR A 96 -3.63 12.00 4.57
N GLY A 97 -2.97 13.16 4.63
CA GLY A 97 -2.37 13.69 5.85
C GLY A 97 -1.07 12.98 6.24
N LEU A 98 -0.61 12.02 5.43
CA LEU A 98 0.67 11.36 5.62
C LEU A 98 1.84 12.31 5.32
N MET A 99 2.96 12.06 5.97
CA MET A 99 4.23 12.70 5.66
C MET A 99 5.24 11.62 5.24
N TRP A 100 5.99 11.93 4.19
CA TRP A 100 6.86 11.01 3.49
C TRP A 100 8.29 11.52 3.48
N GLU A 101 9.23 10.59 3.49
CA GLU A 101 10.61 10.85 3.09
C GLU A 101 10.67 11.29 1.61
N GLU A 102 11.31 12.44 1.32
CA GLU A 102 11.47 12.97 -0.05
C GLU A 102 12.46 12.13 -0.87
N ILE A 103 13.63 11.85 -0.29
CA ILE A 103 14.75 11.15 -0.93
C ILE A 103 14.88 9.77 -0.28
N PRO A 104 14.69 8.67 -1.02
CA PRO A 104 14.74 7.34 -0.44
C PRO A 104 16.17 6.89 -0.15
N THR A 105 16.30 5.73 0.47
CA THR A 105 17.61 5.08 0.65
C THR A 105 18.24 4.71 -0.69
N THR A 106 19.51 5.08 -0.89
CA THR A 106 20.27 4.67 -2.09
C THR A 106 20.73 3.22 -2.05
N GLU A 107 20.98 2.71 -0.84
CA GLU A 107 21.28 1.30 -0.60
C GLU A 107 19.99 0.50 -0.45
N GLY A 108 20.05 -0.79 -0.80
CA GLY A 108 18.94 -1.71 -0.64
C GLY A 108 19.07 -2.53 0.65
N PHE A 109 17.93 -2.86 1.25
CA PHE A 109 17.82 -3.58 2.52
C PHE A 109 17.09 -4.92 2.32
N ASP A 110 17.39 -5.91 3.16
CA ASP A 110 16.44 -6.98 3.41
C ASP A 110 15.28 -6.43 4.26
N TRP A 111 14.20 -7.19 4.43
CA TRP A 111 13.02 -6.59 5.04
C TRP A 111 13.20 -6.27 6.53
N GLN A 112 13.99 -7.07 7.27
CA GLN A 112 14.30 -6.76 8.66
C GLN A 112 15.20 -5.53 8.78
N GLY A 113 16.25 -5.41 7.97
CA GLY A 113 17.10 -4.23 7.96
C GLY A 113 16.35 -2.96 7.58
N ALA A 114 15.35 -3.06 6.69
CA ALA A 114 14.47 -1.94 6.34
C ALA A 114 13.63 -1.46 7.53
N LYS A 115 13.16 -2.38 8.38
CA LYS A 115 12.46 -2.04 9.63
C LYS A 115 13.39 -1.37 10.62
N ASP A 116 14.54 -1.99 10.84
CA ASP A 116 15.53 -1.45 11.77
C ASP A 116 15.97 -0.04 11.34
N TYR A 117 16.09 0.21 10.03
CA TYR A 117 16.38 1.54 9.48
C TYR A 117 15.29 2.57 9.84
N VAL A 118 14.01 2.30 9.54
CA VAL A 118 12.95 3.28 9.79
C VAL A 118 12.70 3.52 11.28
N GLU A 119 12.87 2.51 12.13
CA GLU A 119 12.72 2.62 13.59
C GLU A 119 13.78 3.51 14.24
N ASN A 120 14.92 3.75 13.56
CA ASN A 120 16.01 4.60 14.03
C ASN A 120 16.17 5.87 13.18
N LEU A 121 15.24 6.14 12.26
CA LEU A 121 15.30 7.30 11.38
C LEU A 121 14.89 8.57 12.13
N GLU A 122 15.77 9.57 12.15
CA GLU A 122 15.44 10.95 12.52
C GLU A 122 15.50 11.84 11.28
N LEU A 123 14.36 12.37 10.84
CA LEU A 123 14.24 13.19 9.63
C LEU A 123 13.19 14.27 9.80
N GLY A 124 13.47 15.49 9.35
CA GLY A 124 12.54 16.62 9.44
C GLY A 124 12.15 17.01 10.88
N GLY A 125 12.95 16.60 11.89
CA GLY A 125 12.63 16.79 13.30
C GLY A 125 11.65 15.76 13.88
N TYR A 126 11.47 14.61 13.22
CA TYR A 126 10.60 13.52 13.65
C TYR A 126 11.37 12.20 13.74
N ASP A 127 10.94 11.34 14.66
CA ASP A 127 11.51 10.03 15.02
C ASP A 127 10.47 8.89 15.03
N ASP A 128 9.24 9.16 14.58
CA ASP A 128 8.10 8.23 14.52
C ASP A 128 7.88 7.64 13.12
N TRP A 129 8.98 7.45 12.38
CA TRP A 129 8.96 6.93 11.02
C TRP A 129 8.72 5.41 10.97
N ARG A 130 8.05 4.96 9.91
CA ARG A 130 7.73 3.54 9.68
C ARG A 130 7.77 3.16 8.21
N LEU A 131 7.80 1.86 7.95
CA LEU A 131 7.52 1.33 6.62
C LEU A 131 6.05 1.62 6.25
N PRO A 132 5.78 2.00 4.99
CA PRO A 132 4.41 2.20 4.53
C PRO A 132 3.72 0.86 4.30
N THR A 133 2.40 0.82 4.45
CA THR A 133 1.60 -0.28 3.88
C THR A 133 1.63 -0.21 2.35
N ALA A 134 1.25 -1.30 1.69
CA ALA A 134 1.10 -1.34 0.24
C ALA A 134 0.06 -0.32 -0.25
N LYS A 135 -1.07 -0.14 0.46
CA LYS A 135 -2.07 0.91 0.13
C LYS A 135 -1.50 2.31 0.25
N GLU A 136 -0.69 2.57 1.29
CA GLU A 136 -0.04 3.87 1.48
C GLU A 136 0.98 4.14 0.37
N LEU A 137 1.93 3.23 0.14
CA LEU A 137 2.99 3.45 -0.85
C LEU A 137 2.45 3.48 -2.29
N PHE A 138 1.36 2.76 -2.56
CA PHE A 138 0.68 2.81 -3.85
C PHE A 138 -0.17 4.08 -4.04
N SER A 139 -0.60 4.74 -2.96
CA SER A 139 -1.40 5.97 -3.04
C SER A 139 -0.66 7.12 -3.73
N ILE A 140 0.67 7.15 -3.62
CA ILE A 140 1.53 8.16 -4.25
C ILE A 140 1.96 7.79 -5.68
N SER A 141 1.60 6.61 -6.18
CA SER A 141 1.90 6.20 -7.56
C SER A 141 1.10 7.04 -8.57
N ASP A 142 1.76 7.51 -9.63
CA ASP A 142 1.16 8.32 -10.70
C ASP A 142 1.07 7.53 -12.01
N PHE A 143 -0.14 7.34 -12.53
CA PHE A 143 -0.44 6.56 -13.73
C PHE A 143 -0.71 7.43 -14.97
N SER A 144 -0.44 8.74 -14.90
CA SER A 144 -0.59 9.66 -16.03
C SER A 144 0.31 9.31 -17.22
N GLU A 145 1.55 8.93 -16.91
CA GLU A 145 2.58 8.61 -17.90
C GLU A 145 3.19 7.22 -17.67
N GLY A 146 3.56 6.84 -16.45
CA GLY A 146 4.31 5.61 -16.23
C GLY A 146 5.76 5.66 -16.74
N TRP A 147 6.63 4.87 -16.09
CA TRP A 147 8.09 4.90 -16.22
C TRP A 147 8.71 6.32 -16.07
N PRO A 148 8.72 6.87 -14.84
CA PRO A 148 8.25 6.27 -13.59
C PRO A 148 6.76 6.49 -13.34
N TYR A 149 6.19 5.63 -12.49
CA TYR A 149 4.85 5.75 -11.91
C TYR A 149 4.90 6.56 -10.60
N LEU A 150 5.56 7.72 -10.61
CA LEU A 150 5.77 8.57 -9.45
C LEU A 150 5.96 10.01 -9.91
N ASP A 151 5.37 10.97 -9.20
CA ASP A 151 5.61 12.40 -9.47
C ASP A 151 7.00 12.81 -8.95
N THR A 152 7.97 12.80 -9.85
CA THR A 152 9.37 13.12 -9.53
C THR A 152 9.63 14.61 -9.27
N THR A 153 8.61 15.46 -9.40
CA THR A 153 8.72 16.84 -8.91
C THR A 153 8.71 16.88 -7.39
N TYR A 154 8.03 15.94 -6.73
CA TYR A 154 7.95 15.83 -5.26
C TYR A 154 8.84 14.74 -4.68
N PHE A 155 8.91 13.57 -5.30
CA PHE A 155 9.62 12.42 -4.75
C PHE A 155 10.85 12.07 -5.60
N SER A 156 12.03 11.97 -4.99
CA SER A 156 13.21 11.47 -5.69
C SER A 156 13.15 9.96 -5.83
N LEU A 157 13.56 9.42 -6.96
CA LEU A 157 13.98 8.03 -7.09
C LEU A 157 15.43 7.88 -6.61
N VAL A 158 15.93 6.66 -6.55
CA VAL A 158 17.34 6.41 -6.26
C VAL A 158 18.21 7.05 -7.35
N ASN A 159 17.78 6.92 -8.61
CA ASN A 159 18.35 7.66 -9.72
C ASN A 159 17.27 8.23 -10.65
N ASN A 160 17.00 9.53 -10.53
CA ASN A 160 16.04 10.24 -11.39
C ASN A 160 16.45 10.30 -12.87
N GLU A 161 17.75 10.24 -13.18
CA GLU A 161 18.25 10.30 -14.55
C GLU A 161 18.22 8.94 -15.24
N HIS A 162 18.28 7.85 -14.47
CA HIS A 162 18.29 6.47 -14.95
C HIS A 162 17.27 5.61 -14.22
N VAL A 163 16.01 5.70 -14.65
CA VAL A 163 14.91 4.89 -14.12
C VAL A 163 14.94 3.48 -14.72
N ASP A 164 15.00 2.46 -13.86
CA ASP A 164 14.93 1.06 -14.26
C ASP A 164 14.10 0.19 -13.29
N LYS A 165 13.93 -1.09 -13.62
CA LYS A 165 13.06 -2.02 -12.87
C LYS A 165 13.53 -2.30 -11.43
N SER A 166 14.71 -1.84 -11.02
CA SER A 166 15.24 -1.99 -9.66
C SER A 166 14.65 -1.02 -8.64
N GLU A 167 13.90 0.01 -9.09
CA GLU A 167 13.18 1.00 -8.24
C GLU A 167 12.03 0.35 -7.46
N GLN A 168 12.38 -0.58 -6.57
CA GLN A 168 11.50 -1.42 -5.77
C GLN A 168 11.64 -1.04 -4.30
N TYR A 169 10.52 -0.86 -3.63
CA TYR A 169 10.45 -0.27 -2.30
C TYR A 169 9.67 -1.17 -1.35
N TRP A 170 10.22 -1.44 -0.17
CA TRP A 170 9.56 -2.29 0.81
C TRP A 170 8.27 -1.68 1.35
N THR A 171 7.28 -2.55 1.58
CA THR A 171 6.10 -2.23 2.39
C THR A 171 6.16 -2.97 3.73
N ALA A 172 5.27 -2.65 4.64
CA ALA A 172 5.05 -3.37 5.89
C ALA A 172 4.26 -4.68 5.71
N ASN A 173 3.69 -4.94 4.52
CA ASN A 173 2.79 -6.07 4.28
C ASN A 173 3.57 -7.35 3.97
N LYS A 174 3.53 -8.32 4.89
CA LYS A 174 3.96 -9.70 4.59
C LYS A 174 2.95 -10.36 3.67
N TYR A 175 3.43 -11.23 2.78
CA TYR A 175 2.58 -12.19 2.11
C TYR A 175 2.40 -13.42 3.02
N LEU A 176 1.17 -13.92 3.13
CA LEU A 176 0.85 -15.02 4.03
C LEU A 176 0.92 -16.40 3.36
N GLY A 177 0.73 -16.43 2.04
CA GLY A 177 0.83 -17.64 1.23
C GLY A 177 2.28 -18.02 0.91
N HIS A 178 2.42 -19.01 0.03
CA HIS A 178 3.70 -19.45 -0.49
C HIS A 178 3.98 -18.80 -1.85
N THR A 179 5.20 -18.31 -2.06
CA THR A 179 5.71 -17.97 -3.40
C THR A 179 6.92 -18.83 -3.74
N GLU A 180 7.18 -19.06 -5.02
CA GLU A 180 8.35 -19.86 -5.44
C GLU A 180 9.67 -19.26 -4.97
N GLU A 181 9.84 -17.94 -5.10
CA GLU A 181 11.11 -17.29 -4.74
C GLU A 181 11.19 -17.00 -3.23
N GLY A 182 10.13 -16.41 -2.67
CA GLY A 182 10.10 -15.94 -1.29
C GLY A 182 9.58 -16.94 -0.28
N GLN A 183 9.10 -18.11 -0.73
CA GLN A 183 8.48 -19.14 0.11
C GLN A 183 7.42 -18.47 1.02
N TYR A 184 7.42 -18.81 2.32
CA TYR A 184 6.55 -18.19 3.33
C TYR A 184 7.17 -16.98 4.04
N THR A 185 8.28 -16.44 3.54
CA THR A 185 8.93 -15.24 4.08
C THR A 185 8.76 -14.04 3.14
N ALA A 186 7.89 -14.18 2.14
CA ALA A 186 7.69 -13.15 1.14
C ALA A 186 7.00 -11.90 1.71
N VAL A 187 7.34 -10.75 1.14
CA VAL A 187 6.86 -9.42 1.56
C VAL A 187 6.55 -8.60 0.32
N PHE A 188 5.46 -7.83 0.35
CA PHE A 188 5.12 -6.94 -0.75
C PHE A 188 6.06 -5.74 -0.85
N GLY A 189 6.39 -5.39 -2.09
CA GLY A 189 7.03 -4.13 -2.45
C GLY A 189 6.27 -3.42 -3.57
N VAL A 190 6.39 -2.11 -3.61
CA VAL A 190 5.91 -1.27 -4.73
C VAL A 190 7.09 -0.90 -5.61
N ASN A 191 6.92 -1.01 -6.93
CA ASN A 191 7.94 -0.64 -7.90
C ASN A 191 7.57 0.67 -8.58
N HIS A 192 8.22 1.78 -8.22
CA HIS A 192 7.89 3.10 -8.77
C HIS A 192 8.37 3.31 -10.21
N ALA A 193 9.26 2.47 -10.76
CA ALA A 193 9.56 2.52 -12.19
C ALA A 193 8.45 1.89 -13.04
N THR A 194 7.92 0.75 -12.57
CA THR A 194 7.02 -0.09 -13.38
C THR A 194 5.56 -0.02 -12.96
N GLY A 195 5.24 0.53 -11.78
CA GLY A 195 3.88 0.67 -11.24
C GLY A 195 3.40 -0.56 -10.45
N HIS A 196 4.19 -1.64 -10.40
CA HIS A 196 3.75 -2.92 -9.83
C HIS A 196 3.69 -2.94 -8.30
N ILE A 197 2.79 -3.77 -7.77
CA ILE A 197 2.91 -4.36 -6.42
C ILE A 197 3.19 -5.85 -6.59
N LYS A 198 4.25 -6.36 -5.97
CA LYS A 198 4.64 -7.79 -6.00
C LYS A 198 5.22 -8.22 -4.67
N ALA A 199 5.02 -9.49 -4.31
CA ALA A 199 5.73 -10.13 -3.22
C ALA A 199 7.15 -10.51 -3.66
N TYR A 200 8.11 -10.30 -2.76
CA TYR A 200 9.53 -10.61 -2.94
C TYR A 200 10.06 -11.38 -1.72
N PRO A 201 11.17 -12.13 -1.84
CA PRO A 201 11.80 -12.77 -0.69
C PRO A 201 12.19 -11.75 0.39
N GLY A 202 11.59 -11.84 1.58
CA GLY A 202 11.82 -10.88 2.67
C GLY A 202 12.98 -11.25 3.60
N GLU A 203 13.36 -12.53 3.65
CA GLU A 203 14.44 -13.03 4.52
C GLU A 203 15.55 -13.71 3.69
N ALA A 204 16.81 -13.34 3.94
CA ALA A 204 17.95 -13.98 3.29
C ALA A 204 18.02 -15.48 3.62
N PRO A 205 18.39 -16.34 2.65
CA PRO A 205 18.73 -17.74 2.92
C PRO A 205 19.76 -17.84 4.06
N LYS A 206 19.53 -18.75 5.02
CA LYS A 206 20.32 -18.87 6.26
C LYS A 206 21.82 -19.07 6.04
N ASP A 207 22.23 -19.53 4.86
CA ASP A 207 23.60 -19.82 4.44
C ASP A 207 24.35 -18.62 3.82
N ARG A 208 23.70 -17.47 3.59
CA ARG A 208 24.30 -16.33 2.86
C ARG A 208 24.26 -15.02 3.65
N LYS A 209 25.31 -14.79 4.46
CA LYS A 209 25.47 -13.58 5.30
C LYS A 209 25.74 -12.29 4.52
N ASP A 210 26.25 -12.40 3.29
CA ASP A 210 26.55 -11.33 2.33
C ASP A 210 25.31 -10.66 1.73
N ARG A 211 24.10 -11.14 2.09
CA ARG A 211 22.83 -10.69 1.54
C ARG A 211 21.94 -9.94 2.53
N LYS A 212 22.48 -9.63 3.71
CA LYS A 212 21.87 -8.69 4.64
C LYS A 212 22.19 -7.29 4.16
N GLY A 213 21.20 -6.39 4.15
CA GLY A 213 21.43 -4.98 3.84
C GLY A 213 22.48 -4.33 4.74
N PRO A 214 22.83 -3.06 4.51
CA PRO A 214 23.74 -2.35 5.40
C PRO A 214 23.22 -2.39 6.85
N PRO A 215 24.13 -2.45 7.85
CA PRO A 215 23.72 -2.47 9.26
C PRO A 215 22.99 -1.16 9.62
N PRO A 216 21.91 -1.22 10.41
CA PRO A 216 21.05 -0.06 10.70
C PRO A 216 21.77 1.12 11.41
N ASN A 217 22.87 0.86 12.11
CA ASN A 217 23.47 1.81 13.05
C ASN A 217 24.50 2.82 12.50
N ASN A 218 24.67 2.99 11.18
CA ASN A 218 25.71 3.90 10.66
C ASN A 218 25.27 4.85 9.53
N GLN A 219 23.98 4.96 9.24
CA GLN A 219 23.47 5.90 8.23
C GLN A 219 22.78 7.10 8.88
N GLN A 220 23.53 7.89 9.67
CA GLN A 220 23.18 9.30 9.75
C GLN A 220 23.32 9.87 8.33
N PRO A 221 22.36 10.66 7.82
CA PRO A 221 22.58 11.43 6.60
C PRO A 221 23.82 12.28 6.85
N ARG A 222 24.95 11.95 6.21
CA ARG A 222 26.16 12.76 6.30
C ARG A 222 25.88 14.11 5.64
N GLY A 223 25.44 15.08 6.43
CA GLY A 223 25.67 16.49 6.12
C GLY A 223 27.17 16.70 6.05
N GLN A 224 27.67 17.23 4.93
CA GLN A 224 29.07 17.64 4.88
C GLN A 224 29.28 18.79 5.88
N GLU A 225 30.31 18.66 6.72
CA GLU A 225 30.86 19.79 7.46
C GLU A 225 31.34 20.85 6.47
N GLY A 226 30.69 22.02 6.45
CA GLY A 226 31.17 23.17 5.68
C GLY A 226 30.10 24.17 5.24
N GLU A 227 29.89 25.18 6.09
CA GLU A 227 29.37 26.52 5.81
C GLU A 227 27.96 26.68 5.19
N ASN A 228 26.98 26.90 6.08
CA ASN A 228 25.75 27.68 5.88
C ASN A 228 24.81 27.28 4.72
N ARG A 229 23.93 26.29 4.96
CA ARG A 229 22.50 26.21 4.53
C ARG A 229 21.86 24.87 4.98
N ASN A 230 20.79 24.93 5.80
CA ASN A 230 19.85 23.84 6.13
C ASN A 230 20.47 22.48 6.57
N GLU A 231 20.83 22.38 7.85
CA GLU A 231 21.56 21.24 8.46
C GLU A 231 20.75 19.92 8.60
N ASN A 232 19.47 19.88 8.21
CA ASN A 232 18.63 18.66 8.32
C ASN A 232 18.26 18.02 6.96
N ARG A 233 18.87 18.46 5.86
CA ARG A 233 18.55 17.94 4.53
C ARG A 233 19.56 16.85 4.12
N PRO A 234 19.13 15.61 3.82
CA PRO A 234 19.99 14.61 3.18
C PRO A 234 20.54 15.16 1.85
N PRO A 235 21.80 14.85 1.49
CA PRO A 235 22.33 15.27 0.19
C PRO A 235 21.43 14.72 -0.94
N PRO A 236 21.24 15.48 -2.04
CA PRO A 236 20.57 14.94 -3.22
C PRO A 236 21.26 13.62 -3.65
N PRO A 237 20.52 12.66 -4.23
CA PRO A 237 21.07 11.36 -4.57
C PRO A 237 22.38 11.56 -5.34
N GLY A 238 23.49 11.07 -4.78
CA GLY A 238 24.76 11.02 -5.50
C GLY A 238 24.63 10.08 -6.70
N ASN A 239 25.64 10.04 -7.56
CA ASN A 239 25.78 9.07 -8.66
C ASN A 239 25.99 7.63 -8.12
N GLY A 240 25.26 7.23 -7.08
CA GLY A 240 25.47 6.02 -6.30
C GLY A 240 25.58 4.82 -7.21
N GLU A 241 26.71 4.11 -7.10
CA GLU A 241 26.87 2.83 -7.75
C GLU A 241 25.76 1.89 -7.26
N ARG A 242 25.03 1.35 -8.23
CA ARG A 242 23.84 0.52 -8.04
C ARG A 242 24.13 -0.66 -7.12
N PRO A 243 23.19 -1.08 -6.26
CA PRO A 243 23.08 -2.47 -5.86
C PRO A 243 22.59 -3.33 -7.06
N MET A 244 23.36 -3.40 -8.15
CA MET A 244 23.12 -4.41 -9.18
C MET A 244 23.61 -5.75 -8.65
N GLY A 245 22.69 -6.56 -8.10
CA GLY A 245 23.00 -7.98 -7.90
C GLY A 245 22.27 -8.74 -6.80
N ASN A 246 21.39 -8.13 -6.01
CA ASN A 246 20.64 -8.89 -5.00
C ASN A 246 19.12 -8.70 -5.16
N PRO A 247 18.38 -9.70 -5.71
CA PRO A 247 16.92 -9.63 -5.83
C PRO A 247 16.20 -9.57 -4.48
N MET A 248 16.92 -9.72 -3.36
CA MET A 248 16.38 -9.59 -2.00
C MET A 248 16.47 -8.18 -1.42
N LEU A 249 17.31 -7.31 -1.99
CA LEU A 249 17.45 -5.96 -1.47
C LEU A 249 16.44 -5.03 -2.16
N LYS A 250 15.76 -4.19 -1.38
CA LYS A 250 14.81 -3.17 -1.86
C LYS A 250 15.08 -1.86 -1.13
N HIS A 251 14.71 -0.76 -1.74
CA HIS A 251 14.84 0.57 -1.15
C HIS A 251 13.77 0.80 -0.10
N VAL A 252 13.98 1.84 0.72
CA VAL A 252 13.01 2.30 1.70
C VAL A 252 12.61 3.73 1.36
N ARG A 253 11.31 3.99 1.45
CA ARG A 253 10.75 5.33 1.59
C ARG A 253 9.90 5.33 2.85
N ALA A 254 10.39 5.99 3.89
CA ALA A 254 9.68 6.04 5.16
C ALA A 254 8.43 6.90 5.07
N VAL A 255 7.42 6.55 5.88
CA VAL A 255 6.19 7.31 6.05
C VAL A 255 5.90 7.50 7.53
N ARG A 256 5.16 8.55 7.88
CA ARG A 256 4.63 8.80 9.22
C ARG A 256 3.23 9.42 9.16
N GLY A 257 2.54 9.39 10.30
CA GLY A 257 1.16 9.86 10.44
C GLY A 257 0.14 8.72 10.63
N ASN A 258 -1.14 9.08 10.59
CA ASN A 258 -2.26 8.14 10.78
C ASN A 258 -2.26 7.02 9.75
N THR A 259 -2.88 5.88 10.07
CA THR A 259 -3.07 4.80 9.09
C THR A 259 -4.01 5.24 7.98
N TYR A 260 -3.61 4.97 6.74
CA TYR A 260 -4.45 5.14 5.55
C TYR A 260 -4.78 3.78 4.94
N GLY A 261 -5.96 3.66 4.32
CA GLY A 261 -6.37 2.44 3.62
C GLY A 261 -7.20 1.46 4.44
N GLU A 262 -7.72 1.89 5.59
CA GLU A 262 -8.68 1.14 6.40
C GLU A 262 -10.09 1.27 5.82
N ASN A 263 -10.70 0.16 5.43
CA ASN A 263 -12.06 0.12 4.91
C ASN A 263 -13.09 -0.02 6.04
N ASP A 264 -14.32 0.45 5.81
CA ASP A 264 -15.47 0.27 6.72
C ASP A 264 -16.63 -0.35 5.91
N PHE A 265 -16.50 -1.64 5.62
CA PHE A 265 -17.45 -2.38 4.78
C PHE A 265 -18.75 -2.72 5.51
N LYS A 266 -19.87 -2.45 4.85
CA LYS A 266 -21.22 -2.80 5.27
C LYS A 266 -21.95 -3.51 4.13
N ASP A 267 -22.44 -4.71 4.38
CA ASP A 267 -23.36 -5.40 3.47
C ASP A 267 -24.73 -4.72 3.50
N ASN A 268 -25.25 -4.38 2.32
CA ASN A 268 -26.55 -3.73 2.17
C ASN A 268 -27.71 -4.74 2.03
N GLY A 269 -27.42 -6.04 1.92
CA GLY A 269 -28.43 -7.10 1.80
C GLY A 269 -29.14 -7.16 0.45
N ASN A 270 -28.68 -6.39 -0.54
CA ASN A 270 -29.25 -6.30 -1.89
C ASN A 270 -28.25 -6.68 -3.01
N GLY A 271 -27.17 -7.39 -2.65
CA GLY A 271 -26.08 -7.71 -3.58
C GLY A 271 -24.99 -6.65 -3.70
N THR A 272 -25.02 -5.61 -2.85
CA THR A 272 -23.98 -4.57 -2.79
C THR A 272 -23.34 -4.46 -1.41
N ILE A 273 -22.11 -3.96 -1.37
CA ILE A 273 -21.34 -3.64 -0.15
C ILE A 273 -20.94 -2.17 -0.22
N THR A 274 -21.28 -1.41 0.81
CA THR A 274 -20.81 -0.03 0.96
C THR A 274 -19.53 0.00 1.78
N ASP A 275 -18.50 0.68 1.29
CA ASP A 275 -17.36 1.10 2.08
C ASP A 275 -17.59 2.53 2.59
N ASN A 276 -17.96 2.63 3.84
CA ASN A 276 -18.27 3.89 4.53
C ASN A 276 -17.04 4.80 4.72
N ALA A 277 -15.82 4.27 4.59
CA ALA A 277 -14.58 5.01 4.73
C ALA A 277 -14.20 5.73 3.44
N THR A 278 -14.52 5.13 2.28
CA THR A 278 -14.20 5.69 0.94
C THR A 278 -15.38 6.38 0.29
N GLY A 279 -16.61 6.07 0.73
CA GLY A 279 -17.83 6.51 0.06
C GLY A 279 -18.11 5.75 -1.24
N LEU A 280 -17.48 4.58 -1.42
CA LEU A 280 -17.72 3.70 -2.57
C LEU A 280 -18.73 2.61 -2.22
N MET A 281 -19.47 2.16 -3.22
CA MET A 281 -20.32 0.99 -3.17
C MET A 281 -19.88 -0.01 -4.23
N TRP A 282 -19.80 -1.28 -3.84
CA TRP A 282 -19.23 -2.35 -4.63
C TRP A 282 -20.27 -3.44 -4.88
N ALA A 283 -20.18 -4.11 -6.03
CA ALA A 283 -20.86 -5.38 -6.22
C ALA A 283 -20.33 -6.42 -5.25
N LYS A 284 -21.23 -7.15 -4.58
CA LYS A 284 -20.87 -8.23 -3.66
C LYS A 284 -20.36 -9.47 -4.39
N ASN A 285 -20.98 -9.82 -5.51
CA ASN A 285 -20.52 -10.87 -6.41
C ASN A 285 -19.60 -10.26 -7.48
N ASP A 286 -18.73 -11.08 -8.06
CA ASP A 286 -17.98 -10.73 -9.27
C ASP A 286 -18.76 -11.09 -10.53
N SER A 287 -18.14 -10.96 -11.71
CA SER A 287 -18.76 -11.29 -12.99
C SER A 287 -19.00 -12.78 -13.23
N GLU A 288 -18.57 -13.67 -12.31
CA GLU A 288 -18.68 -15.15 -12.38
C GLU A 288 -17.98 -15.81 -13.58
N GLN A 289 -17.45 -15.01 -14.51
CA GLN A 289 -16.65 -15.43 -15.64
C GLN A 289 -15.60 -14.36 -15.98
N GLY A 290 -14.50 -14.80 -16.59
CA GLY A 290 -13.49 -13.90 -17.15
C GLY A 290 -13.97 -13.22 -18.43
N LEU A 291 -13.62 -11.95 -18.59
CA LEU A 291 -13.94 -11.11 -19.74
C LEU A 291 -12.65 -10.50 -20.29
N ASP A 292 -12.59 -10.24 -21.61
CA ASP A 292 -11.53 -9.37 -22.13
C ASP A 292 -11.80 -7.93 -21.67
N TRP A 293 -10.82 -7.04 -21.83
CA TRP A 293 -10.93 -5.72 -21.23
C TRP A 293 -12.07 -4.88 -21.82
N LYS A 294 -12.32 -5.01 -23.13
CA LYS A 294 -13.43 -4.33 -23.82
C LYS A 294 -14.79 -4.81 -23.31
N ASN A 295 -14.98 -6.12 -23.18
CA ASN A 295 -16.21 -6.69 -22.65
C ASN A 295 -16.38 -6.40 -21.15
N ALA A 296 -15.28 -6.25 -20.39
CA ALA A 296 -15.33 -5.84 -19.00
C ALA A 296 -15.85 -4.39 -18.83
N LEU A 297 -15.40 -3.47 -19.67
CA LEU A 297 -15.94 -2.10 -19.74
C LEU A 297 -17.43 -2.13 -20.07
N TYR A 298 -17.80 -2.84 -21.14
CA TYR A 298 -19.20 -2.96 -21.56
C TYR A 298 -20.09 -3.58 -20.47
N TYR A 299 -19.63 -4.64 -19.79
CA TYR A 299 -20.34 -5.28 -18.68
C TYR A 299 -20.64 -4.29 -17.55
N ALA A 300 -19.69 -3.42 -17.23
CA ALA A 300 -19.87 -2.44 -16.17
C ALA A 300 -20.90 -1.35 -16.53
N GLU A 301 -20.78 -0.77 -17.72
CA GLU A 301 -21.67 0.32 -18.19
C GLU A 301 -23.13 -0.12 -18.36
N ASN A 302 -23.38 -1.43 -18.56
CA ASN A 302 -24.72 -1.97 -18.78
C ASN A 302 -25.30 -2.67 -17.54
N SER A 303 -24.64 -2.58 -16.39
CA SER A 303 -25.16 -3.18 -15.17
C SER A 303 -26.27 -2.35 -14.55
N GLU A 304 -27.36 -3.01 -14.17
CA GLU A 304 -28.48 -2.42 -13.40
C GLU A 304 -28.53 -2.99 -11.96
N LEU A 305 -27.40 -3.50 -11.45
CA LEU A 305 -27.33 -4.18 -10.17
C LEU A 305 -27.93 -3.33 -9.05
N ALA A 306 -28.83 -3.95 -8.27
CA ALA A 306 -29.57 -3.31 -7.17
C ALA A 306 -30.36 -2.05 -7.58
N GLY A 307 -30.73 -1.90 -8.86
CA GLY A 307 -31.51 -0.77 -9.37
C GLY A 307 -30.68 0.47 -9.70
N TYR A 308 -29.36 0.34 -9.73
CA TYR A 308 -28.42 1.43 -10.07
C TYR A 308 -27.84 1.21 -11.46
N SER A 309 -27.70 2.26 -12.25
CA SER A 309 -27.24 2.22 -13.65
C SER A 309 -25.96 3.03 -13.92
N ASP A 310 -25.24 3.41 -12.85
CA ASP A 310 -24.00 4.20 -12.87
C ASP A 310 -22.80 3.36 -12.40
N TRP A 311 -22.93 2.04 -12.50
CA TRP A 311 -21.83 1.11 -12.25
C TRP A 311 -20.72 1.33 -13.28
N ARG A 312 -19.48 1.13 -12.82
CA ARG A 312 -18.28 1.26 -13.64
C ARG A 312 -17.24 0.23 -13.20
N LEU A 313 -16.27 0.02 -14.08
CA LEU A 313 -15.05 -0.70 -13.75
C LEU A 313 -14.17 0.19 -12.85
N PRO A 314 -13.68 -0.31 -11.69
CA PRO A 314 -12.86 0.47 -10.77
C PRO A 314 -11.54 0.86 -11.43
N ASN A 315 -11.00 2.03 -11.07
CA ASN A 315 -9.62 2.33 -11.44
C ASN A 315 -8.64 1.51 -10.57
N VAL A 316 -7.36 1.51 -10.94
CA VAL A 316 -6.35 0.66 -10.26
C VAL A 316 -6.19 0.98 -8.77
N LYS A 317 -6.34 2.25 -8.35
CA LYS A 317 -6.22 2.63 -6.94
C LYS A 317 -7.44 2.22 -6.12
N GLU A 318 -8.64 2.30 -6.70
CA GLU A 318 -9.87 1.84 -6.04
C GLU A 318 -9.86 0.32 -5.85
N LEU A 319 -9.47 -0.44 -6.88
CA LEU A 319 -9.45 -1.91 -6.79
C LEU A 319 -8.33 -2.41 -5.86
N GLN A 320 -7.15 -1.77 -5.89
CA GLN A 320 -6.09 -2.05 -4.90
C GLN A 320 -6.55 -1.69 -3.47
N GLY A 321 -7.40 -0.68 -3.33
CA GLY A 321 -7.92 -0.22 -2.04
C GLY A 321 -8.80 -1.22 -1.30
N ILE A 322 -9.32 -2.26 -1.97
CA ILE A 322 -10.09 -3.34 -1.32
C ILE A 322 -9.30 -4.64 -1.13
N VAL A 323 -8.01 -4.66 -1.49
CA VAL A 323 -7.12 -5.79 -1.16
C VAL A 323 -6.97 -5.89 0.35
N ASP A 324 -7.14 -7.10 0.87
CA ASP A 324 -6.90 -7.43 2.27
C ASP A 324 -5.69 -8.37 2.37
N TYR A 325 -4.55 -7.78 2.70
CA TYR A 325 -3.28 -8.49 2.87
C TYR A 325 -3.23 -9.41 4.10
N ASN A 326 -4.32 -9.52 4.88
CA ASN A 326 -4.45 -10.51 5.95
C ASN A 326 -4.97 -11.86 5.47
N PHE A 327 -5.25 -11.99 4.17
CA PHE A 327 -5.70 -13.22 3.53
C PHE A 327 -4.83 -13.55 2.32
N ALA A 328 -4.57 -14.84 2.11
CA ALA A 328 -3.91 -15.33 0.91
C ALA A 328 -4.23 -16.81 0.70
N PRO A 329 -4.32 -17.30 -0.54
CA PRO A 329 -4.33 -18.74 -0.80
C PRO A 329 -3.07 -19.40 -0.23
N GLU A 330 -3.24 -20.61 0.31
CA GLU A 330 -2.19 -21.40 0.95
C GLU A 330 -1.54 -20.71 2.16
N ALA A 331 -2.25 -19.79 2.82
CA ALA A 331 -1.78 -19.24 4.08
C ALA A 331 -1.58 -20.34 5.13
N LYS A 332 -0.47 -20.30 5.89
CA LYS A 332 -0.18 -21.29 6.95
C LYS A 332 -1.28 -21.39 8.00
N ASP A 333 -1.93 -20.27 8.29
CA ASP A 333 -3.10 -20.21 9.15
C ASP A 333 -4.33 -20.44 8.28
N ALA A 334 -4.98 -21.60 8.45
CA ALA A 334 -6.14 -22.00 7.67
C ALA A 334 -7.32 -21.02 7.80
N SER A 335 -7.40 -20.20 8.86
CA SER A 335 -8.42 -19.15 8.97
C SER A 335 -8.19 -17.98 8.01
N LYS A 336 -6.99 -17.90 7.44
CA LYS A 336 -6.55 -16.88 6.48
C LYS A 336 -6.38 -17.41 5.06
N ASP A 337 -6.57 -18.72 4.84
CA ASP A 337 -6.44 -19.39 3.55
C ASP A 337 -7.66 -19.11 2.66
N ARG A 338 -7.59 -18.01 1.90
CA ARG A 338 -8.61 -17.54 0.97
C ARG A 338 -8.06 -16.42 0.09
N ALA A 339 -8.83 -15.99 -0.91
CA ALA A 339 -8.48 -14.81 -1.70
C ALA A 339 -8.22 -13.57 -0.82
N ALA A 340 -7.31 -12.70 -1.28
CA ALA A 340 -6.84 -11.49 -0.60
C ALA A 340 -7.88 -10.34 -0.58
N ILE A 341 -9.09 -10.63 -0.11
CA ILE A 341 -10.22 -9.70 -0.05
C ILE A 341 -11.08 -9.98 1.19
N HIS A 342 -11.72 -8.92 1.71
CA HIS A 342 -12.54 -9.03 2.90
C HIS A 342 -13.68 -10.08 2.76
N PRO A 343 -13.98 -10.88 3.80
CA PRO A 343 -14.95 -11.97 3.74
C PRO A 343 -16.40 -11.65 3.34
N LEU A 344 -16.79 -10.37 3.35
CA LEU A 344 -18.10 -9.94 2.87
C LEU A 344 -18.24 -10.08 1.35
N PHE A 345 -17.15 -10.00 0.61
CA PHE A 345 -17.17 -10.15 -0.84
C PHE A 345 -17.22 -11.64 -1.20
N ASN A 346 -18.15 -11.98 -2.10
CA ASN A 346 -18.14 -13.27 -2.76
C ASN A 346 -17.14 -13.22 -3.91
N ILE A 347 -16.37 -14.28 -4.09
CA ILE A 347 -15.37 -14.39 -5.15
C ILE A 347 -15.45 -15.77 -5.78
N SER A 348 -15.37 -15.80 -7.11
CA SER A 348 -15.37 -17.02 -7.91
C SER A 348 -14.10 -17.83 -7.69
N ASP A 349 -14.23 -19.15 -7.73
CA ASP A 349 -13.11 -20.07 -7.78
C ASP A 349 -12.70 -20.31 -9.24
N ILE A 350 -11.40 -20.45 -9.50
CA ILE A 350 -10.86 -20.88 -10.79
C ILE A 350 -9.92 -22.07 -10.61
N THR A 351 -9.57 -22.72 -11.71
CA THR A 351 -8.42 -23.63 -11.78
C THR A 351 -7.28 -22.90 -12.48
N ASN A 352 -6.12 -22.79 -11.84
CA ASN A 352 -4.97 -22.13 -12.43
C ASN A 352 -4.24 -23.04 -13.44
N GLU A 353 -3.16 -22.51 -14.00
CA GLU A 353 -2.35 -23.14 -15.05
C GLU A 353 -1.61 -24.40 -14.57
N ASN A 354 -1.51 -24.61 -13.24
CA ASN A 354 -0.96 -25.82 -12.62
C ASN A 354 -2.04 -26.87 -12.29
N GLY A 355 -3.32 -26.58 -12.53
CA GLY A 355 -4.44 -27.45 -12.16
C GLY A 355 -4.92 -27.27 -10.72
N ASP A 356 -4.41 -26.28 -10.00
CA ASP A 356 -4.76 -26.03 -8.61
C ASP A 356 -5.99 -25.12 -8.49
N LYS A 357 -6.77 -25.31 -7.43
CA LYS A 357 -7.84 -24.37 -7.05
C LYS A 357 -7.24 -23.01 -6.71
N ASP A 358 -7.79 -21.95 -7.28
CA ASP A 358 -7.32 -20.58 -7.09
C ASP A 358 -8.46 -19.55 -7.19
N TYR A 359 -8.13 -18.27 -7.16
CA TYR A 359 -9.04 -17.16 -7.37
C TYR A 359 -8.57 -16.26 -8.53
N PRO A 360 -9.50 -15.55 -9.20
CA PRO A 360 -9.16 -14.82 -10.41
C PRO A 360 -8.43 -13.50 -10.16
N TYR A 361 -7.93 -12.95 -11.27
CA TYR A 361 -7.51 -11.56 -11.36
C TYR A 361 -8.68 -10.69 -11.80
N PHE A 362 -8.64 -9.41 -11.47
CA PHE A 362 -9.72 -8.48 -11.73
C PHE A 362 -9.24 -7.28 -12.52
N TRP A 363 -9.93 -6.98 -13.62
CA TRP A 363 -9.64 -5.82 -14.45
C TRP A 363 -9.89 -4.50 -13.71
N THR A 364 -9.09 -3.50 -14.10
CA THR A 364 -9.32 -2.10 -13.77
C THR A 364 -9.61 -1.31 -15.05
N SER A 365 -10.18 -0.12 -14.92
CA SER A 365 -10.40 0.82 -16.02
C SER A 365 -9.14 1.61 -16.40
N THR A 366 -8.02 1.42 -15.69
CA THR A 366 -6.76 2.14 -15.89
C THR A 366 -5.91 1.39 -16.92
N SER A 367 -5.62 2.03 -18.06
CA SER A 367 -4.70 1.50 -19.07
C SER A 367 -3.25 1.53 -18.57
N ALA A 368 -2.41 0.62 -19.06
CA ALA A 368 -1.01 0.51 -18.69
C ALA A 368 -0.10 0.49 -19.93
N ARG A 369 1.09 1.08 -19.78
CA ARG A 369 2.21 0.90 -20.70
C ARG A 369 3.44 0.51 -19.91
N PHE A 370 4.27 -0.36 -20.48
CA PHE A 370 5.41 -0.84 -19.71
C PHE A 370 6.55 0.18 -19.63
N GLN A 371 6.88 0.82 -20.76
CA GLN A 371 7.94 1.81 -20.85
C GLN A 371 7.39 3.13 -21.39
N LYS A 372 7.99 4.24 -20.96
CA LYS A 372 7.66 5.57 -21.45
C LYS A 372 7.77 5.64 -22.98
N GLY A 373 6.79 6.26 -23.62
CA GLY A 373 6.74 6.40 -25.08
C GLY A 373 6.29 5.15 -25.84
N LYS A 374 5.95 4.05 -25.16
CA LYS A 374 5.26 2.91 -25.77
C LYS A 374 3.74 3.09 -25.69
N PRO A 375 2.97 2.47 -26.60
CA PRO A 375 1.51 2.48 -26.52
C PRO A 375 0.99 1.81 -25.24
N TYR A 376 -0.22 2.19 -24.85
CA TYR A 376 -0.94 1.64 -23.71
C TYR A 376 -1.64 0.31 -24.05
N TYR A 377 -0.84 -0.68 -24.48
CA TYR A 377 -1.32 -2.00 -24.93
C TYR A 377 -2.04 -2.80 -23.85
N TYR A 378 -1.82 -2.45 -22.59
CA TYR A 378 -2.22 -3.25 -21.45
C TYR A 378 -3.29 -2.52 -20.63
N ALA A 379 -3.92 -3.24 -19.72
CA ALA A 379 -4.72 -2.68 -18.64
C ALA A 379 -4.26 -3.26 -17.31
N TRP A 380 -4.32 -2.45 -16.25
CA TRP A 380 -3.98 -2.93 -14.91
C TRP A 380 -5.02 -3.92 -14.40
N TYR A 381 -4.56 -4.93 -13.67
CA TYR A 381 -5.37 -5.85 -12.90
C TYR A 381 -4.86 -5.94 -11.45
N VAL A 382 -5.74 -6.43 -10.57
CA VAL A 382 -5.40 -6.82 -9.20
C VAL A 382 -5.64 -8.33 -9.04
N ALA A 383 -4.65 -9.05 -8.53
CA ALA A 383 -4.75 -10.48 -8.29
C ALA A 383 -5.30 -10.74 -6.89
N PHE A 384 -6.53 -11.23 -6.76
CA PHE A 384 -7.07 -11.65 -5.45
C PHE A 384 -6.73 -13.11 -5.14
N GLY A 385 -6.42 -13.93 -6.15
CA GLY A 385 -5.75 -15.23 -6.00
C GLY A 385 -4.24 -15.13 -6.21
N ARG A 386 -3.56 -16.28 -6.31
CA ARG A 386 -2.10 -16.34 -6.51
C ARG A 386 -1.70 -15.66 -7.81
N ALA A 387 -0.66 -14.83 -7.79
CA ALA A 387 -0.18 -14.13 -8.98
C ALA A 387 0.90 -14.98 -9.65
N VAL A 388 0.44 -15.85 -10.55
CA VAL A 388 1.21 -16.98 -11.03
C VAL A 388 2.13 -16.68 -12.22
N SER A 389 3.13 -17.55 -12.39
CA SER A 389 3.88 -17.74 -13.63
C SER A 389 3.08 -18.48 -14.70
N GLN A 390 3.65 -18.63 -15.91
CA GLN A 390 3.06 -19.44 -16.99
C GLN A 390 2.80 -20.90 -16.61
N ASN A 391 3.47 -21.42 -15.58
CA ASN A 391 3.29 -22.78 -15.07
C ASN A 391 2.25 -22.86 -13.94
N GLY A 392 1.60 -21.76 -13.57
CA GLY A 392 0.60 -21.74 -12.50
C GLY A 392 1.18 -21.70 -11.07
N LEU A 393 2.50 -21.56 -10.92
CA LEU A 393 3.15 -21.40 -9.62
C LEU A 393 3.13 -19.93 -9.18
N ASP A 394 2.85 -19.65 -7.90
CA ASP A 394 2.76 -18.29 -7.38
C ASP A 394 4.12 -17.58 -7.36
N SER A 395 4.25 -16.52 -8.16
CA SER A 395 5.49 -15.75 -8.28
C SER A 395 5.43 -14.45 -7.49
N HIS A 396 4.24 -13.88 -7.30
CA HIS A 396 4.10 -12.48 -6.87
C HIS A 396 3.05 -12.26 -5.78
N GLY A 397 2.34 -13.31 -5.36
CA GLY A 397 1.41 -13.30 -4.24
C GLY A 397 0.04 -12.71 -4.53
N ALA A 398 -0.98 -13.23 -3.85
CA ALA A 398 -2.32 -12.63 -3.81
C ALA A 398 -2.30 -11.23 -3.16
N GLY A 399 -2.81 -10.24 -3.87
CA GLY A 399 -2.70 -8.81 -3.58
C GLY A 399 -1.72 -8.07 -4.51
N ALA A 400 -1.11 -8.76 -5.47
CA ALA A 400 -0.28 -8.16 -6.50
C ALA A 400 -1.11 -7.27 -7.45
N VAL A 401 -0.46 -6.21 -7.94
CA VAL A 401 -0.99 -5.29 -8.96
C VAL A 401 -0.04 -5.36 -10.15
N ARG A 402 -0.56 -5.80 -11.29
CA ARG A 402 0.17 -6.01 -12.55
C ARG A 402 -0.73 -5.64 -13.73
N PHE A 403 -0.29 -5.85 -14.96
CA PHE A 403 -1.11 -5.60 -16.13
C PHE A 403 -1.07 -6.80 -17.09
N ASP A 404 -2.11 -6.91 -17.89
CA ASP A 404 -2.25 -7.88 -18.97
C ASP A 404 -2.63 -7.16 -20.27
N THR A 405 -2.41 -7.83 -21.41
CA THR A 405 -2.89 -7.35 -22.71
C THR A 405 -4.41 -7.21 -22.68
N LYS A 406 -4.93 -6.15 -23.29
CA LYS A 406 -6.37 -5.84 -23.29
C LYS A 406 -7.23 -6.90 -23.99
N HIS A 407 -6.62 -7.67 -24.90
CA HIS A 407 -7.29 -8.68 -25.70
C HIS A 407 -6.38 -9.88 -25.98
N GLU A 408 -7.00 -11.00 -26.32
CA GLU A 408 -6.31 -12.22 -26.77
C GLU A 408 -5.46 -11.92 -28.01
N ASN A 409 -4.25 -12.50 -28.06
CA ASN A 409 -3.25 -12.28 -29.11
C ASN A 409 -2.73 -10.83 -29.23
N GLY A 410 -2.96 -9.96 -28.24
CA GLY A 410 -2.29 -8.67 -28.18
C GLY A 410 -0.80 -8.78 -27.81
N PRO A 411 -0.09 -7.64 -27.71
CA PRO A 411 1.34 -7.64 -27.40
C PRO A 411 1.65 -8.38 -26.09
N ALA A 412 2.69 -9.22 -26.10
CA ALA A 412 3.14 -9.92 -24.89
C ALA A 412 3.52 -8.92 -23.80
N GLY A 413 3.16 -9.23 -22.55
CA GLY A 413 3.44 -8.43 -21.37
C GLY A 413 4.65 -8.97 -20.62
N GLU A 414 4.43 -9.38 -19.37
CA GLU A 414 5.48 -9.85 -18.44
C GLU A 414 5.44 -11.36 -18.16
N GLY A 415 4.66 -12.13 -18.92
CA GLY A 415 4.48 -13.57 -18.72
C GLY A 415 3.38 -13.91 -17.70
N GLY A 416 2.68 -15.01 -17.96
CA GLY A 416 1.55 -15.49 -17.15
C GLY A 416 0.26 -14.73 -17.42
N GLU A 417 0.15 -14.12 -18.61
CA GLU A 417 -0.94 -13.24 -18.97
C GLU A 417 -2.28 -13.97 -19.01
N ARG A 418 -3.27 -13.41 -18.32
CA ARG A 418 -4.67 -13.81 -18.47
C ARG A 418 -5.38 -12.73 -19.27
N TYR A 419 -5.70 -13.04 -20.52
CA TYR A 419 -6.46 -12.14 -21.41
C TYR A 419 -7.94 -12.03 -20.99
N TYR A 420 -8.43 -12.99 -20.20
CA TYR A 420 -9.76 -12.98 -19.60
C TYR A 420 -9.66 -12.83 -18.08
N ASN A 421 -9.94 -11.64 -17.56
CA ASN A 421 -9.97 -11.34 -16.12
C ASN A 421 -11.38 -10.96 -15.67
N TYR A 422 -11.65 -11.08 -14.38
CA TYR A 422 -12.98 -10.91 -13.80
C TYR A 422 -13.26 -9.42 -13.54
N VAL A 423 -14.52 -9.11 -13.28
CA VAL A 423 -14.98 -7.75 -12.99
C VAL A 423 -15.64 -7.69 -11.63
N ARG A 424 -15.32 -6.64 -10.86
CA ARG A 424 -16.09 -6.24 -9.68
C ARG A 424 -16.51 -4.79 -9.87
N LEU A 425 -17.81 -4.57 -9.95
CA LEU A 425 -18.36 -3.24 -10.20
C LEU A 425 -18.20 -2.35 -8.99
N VAL A 426 -17.99 -1.06 -9.26
CA VAL A 426 -17.96 -0.01 -8.25
C VAL A 426 -18.82 1.17 -8.70
N ARG A 427 -19.38 1.90 -7.74
CA ARG A 427 -19.99 3.23 -7.91
C ARG A 427 -19.76 4.06 -6.65
N ASN A 428 -20.18 5.32 -6.67
CA ASN A 428 -20.19 6.15 -5.46
C ASN A 428 -21.49 5.92 -4.68
N VAL A 429 -21.45 6.04 -3.36
CA VAL A 429 -22.67 6.19 -2.55
C VAL A 429 -23.20 7.60 -2.76
N ASP A 430 -24.50 7.73 -3.06
CA ASP A 430 -25.17 9.03 -3.24
C ASP A 430 -25.39 9.79 -1.93
#